data_AF-U2FTY8-F1
#
_entry.id   AF-U2FTY8-F1
#
_cell.length_a   1.000
_cell.length_b   1.000
_cell.length_c   1.000
_cell.angle_alpha   90.00
_cell.angle_beta   90.00
_cell.angle_gamma   90.00
#
_symmetry.space_group_name_H-M   'P 1'
#
loop_
_entity.id
_entity.type
_entity.pdbx_description
1 polymer ?
#
loop_
_entity_poly.entity_id
_entity_poly.type
_entity_poly.pdbx_seq_one_letter_code
_entity_poly.pdbx_strand_id
1 'polypeptide(L)'
;MSATSIRVSEELSNASKAESRLMHRSQAGQIEYWARIGRAIEQSGQFDYQHIARALKAEIPVDDLSAYEKPVFDAMHDEAMRDANTDEVRTHERRMNVFRDNGVDVDTLGD
;
A
#
# COMPACT_ATOMS: atom_id res chain seq x y z
N MET A 1 15.90 -20.99 -20.17
CA MET A 1 15.07 -20.35 -19.14
C MET A 1 14.01 -19.52 -19.84
N SER A 2 12.75 -19.64 -19.46
CA SER A 2 11.69 -18.77 -19.99
C SER A 2 11.67 -17.50 -19.15
N ALA A 3 11.78 -16.33 -19.78
CA ALA A 3 11.70 -15.06 -19.11
C ALA A 3 10.33 -14.44 -19.39
N THR A 4 9.55 -14.18 -18.34
CA THR A 4 8.27 -13.48 -18.45
C THR A 4 8.47 -12.04 -17.98
N SER A 5 8.07 -11.09 -18.80
CA SER A 5 8.11 -9.67 -18.43
C SER A 5 6.94 -9.35 -17.49
N ILE A 6 7.23 -8.79 -16.33
CA ILE A 6 6.24 -8.36 -15.32
C ILE A 6 6.47 -6.88 -15.05
N ARG A 7 5.40 -6.09 -15.01
CA ARG A 7 5.47 -4.69 -14.55
C ARG A 7 5.37 -4.64 -13.03
N VAL A 8 6.24 -3.84 -12.43
CA VAL A 8 6.27 -3.57 -10.99
C VAL A 8 6.32 -2.06 -10.75
N SER A 9 6.02 -1.62 -9.53
CA SER A 9 6.15 -0.21 -9.17
C SER A 9 7.59 0.28 -9.28
N GLU A 10 7.77 1.57 -9.53
CA GLU A 10 9.10 2.19 -9.55
C GLU A 10 9.79 2.05 -8.19
N GLU A 11 9.04 2.16 -7.10
CA GLU A 11 9.52 1.94 -5.74
C GLU A 11 10.12 0.54 -5.56
N LEU A 12 9.37 -0.52 -5.93
CA LEU A 12 9.87 -1.90 -5.81
C LEU A 12 11.06 -2.15 -6.74
N SER A 13 11.06 -1.53 -7.93
CA SER A 13 12.20 -1.58 -8.86
C SER A 13 13.45 -0.95 -8.23
N ASN A 14 13.33 0.24 -7.64
CA ASN A 14 14.45 0.94 -7.02
C ASN A 14 14.96 0.20 -5.78
N ALA A 15 14.06 -0.28 -4.91
CA ALA A 15 14.40 -1.07 -3.73
C ALA A 15 15.14 -2.36 -4.11
N SER A 16 14.61 -3.13 -5.06
CA SER A 16 15.25 -4.38 -5.51
C SER A 16 16.62 -4.15 -6.12
N LYS A 17 16.81 -3.04 -6.86
CA LYS A 17 18.10 -2.68 -7.46
C LYS A 17 19.15 -2.25 -6.42
N ALA A 18 18.74 -1.62 -5.33
CA ALA A 18 19.64 -1.30 -4.23
C ALA A 18 20.07 -2.59 -3.50
N GLU A 19 19.10 -3.40 -3.11
CA GLU A 19 19.33 -4.65 -2.36
C GLU A 19 20.13 -5.67 -3.18
N SER A 20 19.83 -5.82 -4.48
CA SER A 20 20.52 -6.81 -5.32
C SER A 20 22.02 -6.53 -5.44
N ARG A 21 22.43 -5.25 -5.40
CA ARG A 21 23.86 -4.87 -5.39
C ARG A 21 24.53 -5.27 -4.09
N LEU A 22 23.84 -5.08 -2.96
CA LEU A 22 24.33 -5.40 -1.62
C LEU A 22 24.45 -6.91 -1.42
N MET A 23 23.51 -7.67 -1.99
CA MET A 23 23.43 -9.13 -1.88
C MET A 23 24.10 -9.89 -3.03
N HIS A 24 24.75 -9.19 -3.96
CA HIS A 24 25.39 -9.76 -5.16
C HIS A 24 24.45 -10.66 -5.99
N ARG A 25 23.20 -10.23 -6.19
CA ARG A 25 22.19 -10.89 -7.02
C ARG A 25 21.79 -10.02 -8.22
N SER A 26 21.15 -10.63 -9.21
CA SER A 26 20.41 -9.85 -10.22
C SER A 26 19.19 -9.20 -9.59
N GLN A 27 18.70 -8.10 -10.17
CA GLN A 27 17.49 -7.43 -9.68
C GLN A 27 16.27 -8.36 -9.69
N ALA A 28 16.08 -9.12 -10.78
CA ALA A 28 15.04 -10.14 -10.87
C ALA A 28 15.21 -11.24 -9.81
N GLY A 29 16.45 -11.71 -9.59
CA GLY A 29 16.74 -12.72 -8.57
C GLY A 29 16.48 -12.22 -7.14
N GLN A 30 16.65 -10.91 -6.89
CA GLN A 30 16.31 -10.31 -5.61
C GLN A 30 14.79 -10.22 -5.41
N ILE A 31 14.02 -9.87 -6.44
CA ILE A 31 12.55 -9.89 -6.40
C ILE A 31 12.03 -11.31 -6.16
N GLU A 32 12.57 -12.30 -6.88
CA GLU A 32 12.21 -13.71 -6.69
C GLU A 32 12.54 -14.21 -5.27
N TYR A 33 13.64 -13.73 -4.68
CA TYR A 33 14.01 -14.06 -3.31
C TYR A 33 12.98 -13.52 -2.30
N TRP A 34 12.60 -12.25 -2.43
CA TRP A 34 11.55 -11.67 -1.57
C TRP A 34 10.21 -12.39 -1.75
N ALA A 35 9.80 -12.67 -2.99
CA ALA A 35 8.57 -13.40 -3.28
C ALA A 35 8.58 -14.81 -2.65
N ARG A 36 9.73 -15.49 -2.65
CA ARG A 36 9.88 -16.81 -2.01
C ARG A 36 9.71 -16.75 -0.50
N ILE A 37 10.28 -15.73 0.15
CA ILE A 37 10.10 -15.51 1.59
C ILE A 37 8.65 -15.18 1.91
N GLY A 38 8.04 -14.25 1.19
CA GLY A 38 6.63 -13.87 1.38
C GLY A 38 5.70 -15.07 1.29
N ARG A 39 5.87 -15.89 0.24
CA ARG A 39 5.11 -17.13 0.08
C ARG A 39 5.31 -18.11 1.25
N ALA A 40 6.54 -18.26 1.75
CA ALA A 40 6.80 -19.15 2.88
C ALA A 40 6.14 -18.66 4.17
N ILE A 41 6.12 -17.34 4.40
CA ILE A 41 5.46 -16.72 5.56
C ILE A 41 3.94 -16.94 5.47
N GLU A 42 3.31 -16.65 4.32
CA GLU A 42 1.87 -16.86 4.13
C GLU A 42 1.45 -18.32 4.32
N GLN A 43 2.32 -19.27 3.98
CA GLN A 43 2.05 -20.70 4.11
C GLN A 43 2.37 -21.26 5.51
N SER A 44 3.03 -20.50 6.37
CA SER A 44 3.45 -20.97 7.70
C SER A 44 2.30 -21.10 8.70
N GLY A 45 1.15 -20.49 8.42
CA GLY A 45 0.02 -20.40 9.36
C GLY A 45 0.24 -19.42 10.52
N GLN A 46 1.39 -18.73 10.58
CA GLN A 46 1.68 -17.70 11.59
C GLN A 46 1.33 -16.27 11.12
N PHE A 47 0.82 -16.15 9.90
CA PHE A 47 0.45 -14.89 9.26
C PHE A 47 -0.94 -15.04 8.63
N ASP A 48 -1.90 -14.22 9.04
CA ASP A 48 -3.25 -14.22 8.46
C ASP A 48 -3.56 -12.86 7.83
N TYR A 49 -3.53 -12.83 6.49
CA TYR A 49 -3.90 -11.64 5.74
C TYR A 49 -5.35 -11.20 5.98
N GLN A 50 -6.28 -12.13 6.25
CA GLN A 50 -7.67 -11.76 6.55
C GLN A 50 -7.76 -11.03 7.89
N HIS A 51 -6.90 -11.35 8.84
CA HIS A 51 -6.82 -10.65 10.12
C HIS A 51 -6.39 -9.19 9.93
N ILE A 52 -5.36 -8.96 9.12
CA ILE A 52 -4.91 -7.60 8.73
C ILE A 52 -6.02 -6.85 8.00
N ALA A 53 -6.69 -7.50 7.04
CA ALA A 53 -7.77 -6.87 6.28
C ALA A 53 -8.95 -6.43 7.16
N ARG A 54 -9.27 -7.20 8.22
CA ARG A 54 -10.29 -6.82 9.21
C ARG A 54 -9.84 -5.62 10.05
N ALA A 55 -8.56 -5.57 10.44
CA ALA A 55 -8.01 -4.41 11.15
C ALA A 55 -8.03 -3.14 10.27
N LEU A 56 -7.68 -3.23 8.98
CA LEU A 56 -7.75 -2.12 8.03
C LEU A 56 -9.18 -1.56 7.86
N LYS A 57 -10.19 -2.40 8.06
CA LYS A 57 -11.61 -2.00 8.05
C LYS A 57 -12.14 -1.54 9.41
N ALA A 58 -11.27 -1.47 10.42
CA ALA A 58 -11.64 -1.21 11.81
C ALA A 58 -12.67 -2.21 12.39
N GLU A 59 -12.74 -3.43 11.87
CA GLU A 59 -13.60 -4.50 12.40
C GLU A 59 -13.00 -5.16 13.66
N ILE A 60 -11.69 -5.01 13.86
CA ILE A 60 -10.95 -5.42 15.05
C ILE A 60 -9.93 -4.34 15.46
N PRO A 61 -9.53 -4.29 16.74
CA PRO A 61 -8.41 -3.46 17.18
C PRO A 61 -7.08 -3.86 16.51
N VAL A 62 -6.25 -2.86 16.17
CA VAL A 62 -4.88 -3.09 15.66
C VAL A 62 -3.97 -3.75 16.71
N ASP A 63 -4.32 -3.64 17.99
CA ASP A 63 -3.62 -4.31 19.08
C ASP A 63 -3.80 -5.83 19.12
N ASP A 64 -4.83 -6.34 18.45
CA ASP A 64 -5.07 -7.78 18.33
C ASP A 64 -4.18 -8.42 17.25
N LEU A 65 -3.54 -7.62 16.38
CA LEU A 65 -2.60 -8.12 15.37
C LEU A 65 -1.32 -8.66 16.00
N SER A 66 -0.82 -9.75 15.44
CA SER A 66 0.47 -10.32 15.85
C SER A 66 1.65 -9.41 15.49
N ALA A 67 2.82 -9.68 16.08
CA ALA A 67 4.05 -8.97 15.76
C ALA A 67 4.49 -9.13 14.29
N TYR A 68 4.03 -10.17 13.59
CA TYR A 68 4.30 -10.38 12.16
C TYR A 68 3.29 -9.63 11.27
N GLU A 69 2.08 -9.39 11.78
CA GLU A 69 1.00 -8.73 11.04
C GLU A 69 1.07 -7.21 11.14
N LYS A 70 1.42 -6.66 12.30
CA LYS A 70 1.51 -5.21 12.55
C LYS A 70 2.35 -4.46 11.51
N PRO A 71 3.59 -4.89 11.16
CA PRO A 71 4.39 -4.18 10.17
C PRO A 71 3.77 -4.17 8.77
N VAL A 72 3.03 -5.23 8.41
CA VAL A 72 2.32 -5.29 7.12
C VAL A 72 1.08 -4.41 7.15
N PHE A 73 0.35 -4.41 8.27
CA PHE A 73 -0.75 -3.47 8.49
C PHE A 73 -0.28 -2.02 8.34
N ASP A 74 0.82 -1.63 8.99
CA ASP A 74 1.34 -0.26 8.94
C ASP A 74 1.66 0.16 7.50
N ALA A 75 2.35 -0.70 6.74
CA ALA A 75 2.68 -0.44 5.34
C ALA A 75 1.43 -0.28 4.46
N MET A 76 0.44 -1.16 4.62
CA MET A 76 -0.82 -1.12 3.85
C MET A 76 -1.71 0.05 4.25
N HIS A 77 -1.75 0.38 5.54
CA HIS A 77 -2.48 1.53 6.05
C HIS A 77 -1.88 2.82 5.49
N ASP A 78 -0.56 2.97 5.50
CA ASP A 78 0.11 4.13 4.91
C ASP A 78 -0.17 4.26 3.41
N GLU A 79 -0.18 3.16 2.66
CA GLU A 79 -0.59 3.16 1.25
C GLU A 79 -2.05 3.59 1.07
N ALA A 80 -2.97 3.00 1.84
CA ALA A 80 -4.38 3.35 1.80
C ALA A 80 -4.65 4.82 2.15
N MET A 81 -3.92 5.38 3.12
CA MET A 81 -4.04 6.78 3.51
C MET A 81 -3.48 7.73 2.43
N ARG A 82 -2.43 7.35 1.70
CA ARG A 82 -1.95 8.12 0.53
C ARG A 82 -2.99 8.18 -0.59
N ASP A 83 -3.64 7.06 -0.86
CA ASP A 83 -4.67 6.98 -1.90
C ASP A 83 -5.95 7.71 -1.51
N ALA A 84 -6.39 7.57 -0.26
CA ALA A 84 -7.56 8.25 0.28
C ALA A 84 -7.43 9.77 0.18
N ASN A 85 -6.26 10.34 0.50
CA ASN A 85 -6.00 11.77 0.31
C ASN A 85 -6.21 12.19 -1.17
N THR A 86 -5.81 11.36 -2.12
CA THR A 86 -5.98 11.67 -3.55
C THR A 86 -7.46 11.66 -3.96
N ASP A 87 -8.24 10.67 -3.52
CA ASP A 87 -9.67 10.57 -3.86
C ASP A 87 -10.55 11.56 -3.07
N GLU A 88 -10.16 11.87 -1.83
CA GLU A 88 -10.78 12.90 -1.02
C GLU A 88 -10.58 14.28 -1.64
N VAL A 89 -9.36 14.61 -2.09
CA VAL A 89 -9.07 15.84 -2.84
C VAL A 89 -9.94 15.93 -4.10
N ARG A 90 -10.03 14.86 -4.91
CA ARG A 90 -10.89 14.86 -6.10
C ARG A 90 -12.38 15.05 -5.77
N THR A 91 -12.83 14.42 -4.69
CA THR A 91 -14.21 14.51 -4.22
C THR A 91 -14.51 15.93 -3.72
N HIS A 92 -13.58 16.51 -2.99
CA HIS A 92 -13.64 17.87 -2.50
C HIS A 92 -13.64 18.87 -3.67
N GLU A 93 -12.74 18.74 -4.64
CA GLU A 93 -12.70 19.57 -5.85
C GLU A 93 -14.02 19.49 -6.65
N ARG A 94 -14.56 18.27 -6.83
CA ARG A 94 -15.86 18.09 -7.51
C ARG A 94 -16.97 18.81 -6.77
N ARG A 95 -17.02 18.68 -5.44
CA ARG A 95 -18.01 19.35 -4.61
C ARG A 95 -17.87 20.88 -4.70
N MET A 96 -16.64 21.41 -4.62
CA MET A 96 -16.38 22.84 -4.74
C MET A 96 -16.81 23.39 -6.10
N ASN A 97 -16.58 22.66 -7.19
CA ASN A 97 -17.04 23.08 -8.52
C ASN A 97 -18.57 23.11 -8.61
N VAL A 98 -19.29 22.13 -8.04
CA VAL A 98 -20.76 22.16 -7.96
C VAL A 98 -21.24 23.38 -7.17
N PHE A 99 -20.59 23.75 -6.07
CA PHE A 99 -20.98 24.94 -5.31
C PHE A 99 -20.74 26.23 -6.10
N ARG A 100 -19.58 26.36 -6.77
CA ARG A 100 -19.29 27.49 -7.66
C ARG A 100 -20.32 27.63 -8.78
N ASP A 101 -20.69 26.52 -9.42
CA ASP A 101 -21.69 26.51 -10.51
C ASP A 101 -23.09 26.94 -10.03
N ASN A 102 -23.38 26.74 -8.74
CA ASN A 102 -24.61 27.20 -8.10
C ASN A 102 -24.49 28.63 -7.52
N GLY A 103 -23.43 29.37 -7.84
CA GLY A 103 -23.22 30.75 -7.42
C GLY A 103 -22.80 30.92 -5.94
N VAL A 104 -22.34 29.85 -5.30
CA VAL A 104 -21.80 29.90 -3.93
C VAL A 104 -20.34 30.31 -3.99
N ASP A 105 -19.97 31.33 -3.21
CA ASP A 105 -18.57 31.73 -3.01
C ASP A 105 -17.86 30.71 -2.11
N VAL A 106 -17.15 29.78 -2.73
CA VAL A 106 -16.47 28.70 -2.00
C VAL A 106 -15.25 29.16 -1.21
N ASP A 107 -14.74 30.36 -1.45
CA ASP A 107 -13.62 30.93 -0.67
C ASP A 107 -14.08 31.34 0.75
N THR A 108 -15.40 31.34 0.99
CA THR A 108 -16.02 31.57 2.31
C THR A 108 -16.38 30.29 3.07
N LEU A 109 -16.19 29.10 2.47
CA LEU A 109 -16.63 27.82 3.02
C LEU A 109 -15.60 27.13 3.94
N GLY A 110 -14.67 27.86 4.55
CA GLY A 110 -13.53 27.30 5.28
C GLY A 110 -13.12 27.98 6.59
N ASP A 111 -13.92 28.91 7.12
CA ASP A 111 -13.72 29.51 8.46
C ASP A 111 -14.54 28.81 9.56
#